data_AF-A0A316M0P5-F1
#
_entry.id   AF-A0A316M0P5-F1
#
_cell.length_a   1.000
_cell.length_b   1.000
_cell.length_c   1.000
_cell.angle_alpha   90.00
_cell.angle_beta   90.00
_cell.angle_gamma   90.00
#
_symmetry.space_group_name_H-M   'P 1'
#
loop_
_entity.id
_entity.type
_entity.pdbx_description
1 polymer ?
#
loop_
_entity_poly.entity_id
_entity_poly.type
_entity_poly.pdbx_seq_one_letter_code
_entity_poly.pdbx_strand_id
1 'polypeptide(L)'
;MGRILLERTKKYLFIPYEEGTVDQKIRIRGKSKKDFSFYYPIASSHVSGWGRIELPIEMVGETVEIITERDAMIEAIYTREQCYGLVERHPMEPWIHFHIPFGKILSVKSLYQDGKENWRMYLLEDFSMGLQSNKGMIREYESEDLYYWKEVGKEISDFRIADNTENFPLVGDVEEFIRATDKNGDTYGFALSKTFRLEQSPVTNVLSIPININGNKIQPIKELKRLRVWKRDWYLKEIEKEFYFECRFQIEPGEWPGITIVDKARTMEDIRAGVIEVELEILVGMEE
;
A
#
# COMPACT_ATOMS: atom_id res chain seq x y z
N MET A 1 -0.33 20.28 21.20
CA MET A 1 -0.56 20.94 19.90
C MET A 1 0.79 21.14 19.25
N GLY A 2 1.13 20.32 18.26
CA GLY A 2 2.36 20.45 17.49
C GLY A 2 2.20 21.42 16.31
N ARG A 3 3.26 22.14 15.97
CA ARG A 3 3.30 23.06 14.82
C ARG A 3 4.68 23.05 14.16
N ILE A 4 4.71 23.00 12.84
CA ILE A 4 5.93 23.17 12.02
C ILE A 4 5.67 24.15 10.87
N LEU A 5 6.71 24.88 10.47
CA LEU A 5 6.75 25.68 9.26
C LEU A 5 7.70 25.02 8.25
N LEU A 6 7.18 24.70 7.07
CA LEU A 6 7.98 24.18 5.96
C LEU A 6 8.15 25.28 4.92
N GLU A 7 9.39 25.64 4.62
CA GLU A 7 9.71 26.66 3.63
C GLU A 7 9.95 26.05 2.25
N ARG A 8 9.50 26.75 1.20
CA ARG A 8 9.70 26.35 -0.21
C ARG A 8 9.24 24.91 -0.45
N THR A 9 8.03 24.60 0.00
CA THR A 9 7.43 23.27 -0.06
C THR A 9 7.48 22.69 -1.47
N LYS A 10 7.80 21.41 -1.56
CA LYS A 10 7.80 20.65 -2.81
C LYS A 10 6.45 20.00 -3.08
N LYS A 11 6.31 19.38 -4.25
CA LYS A 11 5.05 18.76 -4.70
C LYS A 11 4.44 17.78 -3.70
N TYR A 12 5.25 16.93 -3.06
CA TYR A 12 4.77 15.89 -2.16
C TYR A 12 5.17 16.15 -0.71
N LEU A 13 4.21 16.02 0.20
CA LEU A 13 4.37 16.05 1.64
C LEU A 13 4.44 14.63 2.21
N PHE A 14 5.44 14.37 3.05
CA PHE A 14 5.65 13.07 3.70
C PHE A 14 5.36 13.20 5.19
N ILE A 15 4.40 12.40 5.68
CA ILE A 15 3.92 12.46 7.06
C ILE A 15 4.14 11.09 7.72
N PRO A 16 4.87 11.00 8.85
CA PRO A 16 5.06 9.74 9.53
C PRO A 16 3.75 9.26 10.15
N TYR A 17 3.44 7.97 10.03
CA TYR A 17 2.27 7.36 10.67
C TYR A 17 2.67 6.30 11.70
N GLU A 18 1.77 6.05 12.64
CA GLU A 18 1.87 5.00 13.64
C GLU A 18 0.63 4.11 13.57
N GLU A 19 0.84 2.82 13.32
CA GLU A 19 -0.23 1.83 13.27
C GLU A 19 -0.93 1.71 14.63
N GLY A 20 -2.26 1.58 14.62
CA GLY A 20 -3.05 1.42 15.84
C GLY A 20 -3.29 2.71 16.64
N THR A 21 -2.67 3.83 16.26
CA THR A 21 -2.93 5.14 16.87
C THR A 21 -4.24 5.74 16.39
N VAL A 22 -4.90 6.51 17.27
CA VAL A 22 -6.13 7.23 16.96
C VAL A 22 -5.85 8.36 15.99
N ASP A 23 -6.60 8.41 14.89
CA ASP A 23 -6.54 9.50 13.94
C ASP A 23 -6.74 10.86 14.62
N GLN A 24 -5.90 11.82 14.27
CA GLN A 24 -6.08 13.20 14.68
C GLN A 24 -6.12 14.14 13.48
N LYS A 25 -6.75 15.30 13.69
CA LYS A 25 -6.88 16.29 12.64
C LYS A 25 -5.54 16.98 12.39
N ILE A 26 -5.04 16.86 11.16
CA ILE A 26 -3.94 17.66 10.65
C ILE A 26 -4.54 18.81 9.85
N ARG A 27 -4.05 20.03 10.09
CA ARG A 27 -4.40 21.21 9.30
C ARG A 27 -3.16 21.73 8.61
N ILE A 28 -3.27 21.95 7.30
CA ILE A 28 -2.23 22.51 6.45
C ILE A 28 -2.71 23.88 5.98
N ARG A 29 -1.90 24.92 6.21
CA ARG A 29 -2.22 26.31 5.89
C ARG A 29 -1.10 26.92 5.04
N GLY A 30 -1.44 27.33 3.82
CA GLY A 30 -0.55 28.10 2.96
C GLY A 30 -0.60 29.60 3.25
N LYS A 31 0.40 30.35 2.77
CA LYS A 31 0.39 31.83 2.83
C LYS A 31 -0.74 32.44 2.01
N SER A 32 -1.14 31.77 0.94
CA SER A 32 -2.29 32.09 0.08
C SER A 32 -3.67 31.98 0.76
N LYS A 33 -3.74 31.76 2.09
CA LYS A 33 -4.96 31.53 2.89
C LYS A 33 -5.79 30.30 2.47
N LYS A 34 -5.30 29.45 1.57
CA LYS A 34 -5.87 28.11 1.40
C LYS A 34 -5.53 27.27 2.63
N ASP A 35 -6.55 26.63 3.17
CA ASP A 35 -6.42 25.67 4.23
C ASP A 35 -7.14 24.38 3.86
N PHE A 36 -6.53 23.26 4.23
CA PHE A 36 -7.24 21.99 4.20
C PHE A 36 -6.86 21.18 5.42
N SER A 37 -7.77 20.29 5.82
CA SER A 37 -7.59 19.44 6.97
C SER A 37 -8.11 18.05 6.70
N PHE A 38 -7.46 17.08 7.30
CA PHE A 38 -7.77 15.67 7.18
C PHE A 38 -7.40 14.96 8.48
N TYR A 39 -8.03 13.81 8.70
CA TYR A 39 -7.71 12.92 9.80
C TYR A 39 -6.62 11.95 9.40
N TYR A 40 -5.61 11.82 10.26
CA TYR A 40 -4.43 11.01 9.98
C TYR A 40 -3.85 10.43 11.27
N PRO A 41 -3.40 9.16 11.27
CA PRO A 41 -2.76 8.52 12.42
C PRO A 41 -1.27 8.90 12.49
N ILE A 42 -0.99 10.19 12.66
CA ILE A 42 0.40 10.68 12.71
C ILE A 42 1.15 10.05 13.88
N ALA A 43 2.42 9.71 13.65
CA ALA A 43 3.28 9.12 14.67
C ALA A 43 3.45 10.02 15.89
N SER A 44 3.33 9.42 17.08
CA SER A 44 3.58 10.10 18.35
C SER A 44 4.66 9.39 19.16
N SER A 45 4.71 8.06 19.14
CA SER A 45 5.67 7.27 19.93
C SER A 45 6.76 6.64 19.06
N HIS A 46 6.40 6.13 17.88
CA HIS A 46 7.31 5.53 16.92
C HIS A 46 6.78 5.68 15.49
N VAL A 47 7.64 5.49 14.49
CA VAL A 47 7.26 5.59 13.07
C VAL A 47 7.07 4.19 12.50
N SER A 48 5.83 3.82 12.18
CA SER A 48 5.51 2.57 11.46
C SER A 48 5.77 2.71 9.96
N GLY A 49 5.64 3.94 9.42
CA GLY A 49 5.99 4.25 8.05
C GLY A 49 5.69 5.70 7.68
N TRP A 50 5.68 5.98 6.38
CA TRP A 50 5.52 7.33 5.84
C TRP A 50 4.39 7.37 4.83
N GLY A 51 3.42 8.26 5.05
CA GLY A 51 2.38 8.57 4.08
C GLY A 51 2.73 9.74 3.21
N ARG A 52 2.11 9.76 2.04
CA ARG A 52 2.36 10.77 1.00
C ARG A 52 1.08 11.51 0.68
N ILE A 53 1.18 12.84 0.66
CA ILE A 53 0.11 13.73 0.20
C ILE A 53 0.66 14.61 -0.91
N GLU A 54 -0.07 14.69 -2.01
CA GLU A 54 0.21 15.69 -3.05
C GLU A 54 -0.34 17.03 -2.59
N LEU A 55 0.53 18.03 -2.48
CA LEU A 55 0.11 19.37 -2.10
C LEU A 55 -0.63 20.03 -3.28
N PRO A 56 -1.66 20.85 -3.01
CA PRO A 56 -2.25 21.72 -4.02
C PRO A 56 -1.16 22.54 -4.71
N ILE A 57 -1.27 22.73 -6.02
CA ILE A 57 -0.22 23.38 -6.82
C ILE A 57 0.12 24.79 -6.32
N GLU A 58 -0.85 25.49 -5.75
CA GLU A 58 -0.67 26.83 -5.19
C GLU A 58 0.13 26.84 -3.89
N MET A 59 0.26 25.69 -3.22
CA MET A 59 1.12 25.54 -2.04
C MET A 59 2.54 25.09 -2.42
N VAL A 60 2.81 24.76 -3.69
CA VAL A 60 4.17 24.39 -4.12
C VAL A 60 5.03 25.65 -4.24
N GLY A 61 6.19 25.63 -3.59
CA GLY A 61 7.12 26.76 -3.50
C GLY A 61 6.80 27.78 -2.39
N GLU A 62 5.65 27.66 -1.72
CA GLU A 62 5.26 28.53 -0.62
C GLU A 62 5.88 28.13 0.73
N THR A 63 5.65 28.96 1.75
CA THR A 63 5.81 28.53 3.15
C THR A 63 4.47 27.97 3.63
N VAL A 64 4.47 26.75 4.13
CA VAL A 64 3.28 26.06 4.63
C VAL A 64 3.41 25.80 6.12
N GLU A 65 2.35 26.11 6.86
CA GLU A 65 2.20 25.81 8.28
C GLU A 65 1.40 24.51 8.43
N ILE A 66 1.95 23.56 9.19
CA ILE A 66 1.26 22.30 9.52
C ILE A 66 1.01 22.28 11.02
N ILE A 67 -0.23 21.98 11.39
CA ILE A 67 -0.74 22.03 12.76
C ILE A 67 -1.40 20.69 13.09
N THR A 68 -1.11 20.16 14.27
CA THR A 68 -1.74 18.96 14.84
C THR A 68 -2.39 19.28 16.18
N GLU A 69 -3.44 18.55 16.53
CA GLU A 69 -4.17 18.78 17.79
C GLU A 69 -3.33 18.36 19.01
N ARG A 70 -2.61 17.24 18.92
CA ARG A 70 -1.80 16.68 20.02
C ARG A 70 -0.31 16.86 19.78
N ASP A 71 0.48 16.41 20.74
CA ASP A 71 1.93 16.30 20.55
C ASP A 71 2.21 15.05 19.69
N ALA A 72 3.03 15.21 18.67
CA ALA A 72 3.30 14.21 17.64
C ALA A 72 4.67 14.50 17.01
N MET A 73 5.21 13.54 16.27
CA MET A 73 6.45 13.67 15.49
C MET A 73 6.28 14.58 14.27
N ILE A 74 5.62 15.72 14.43
CA ILE A 74 5.35 16.72 13.40
C ILE A 74 6.63 17.33 12.83
N GLU A 75 7.70 17.36 13.65
CA GLU A 75 9.02 17.82 13.25
C GLU A 75 9.67 16.94 12.18
N ALA A 76 9.25 15.68 12.08
CA ALA A 76 9.76 14.75 11.08
C ALA A 76 9.06 14.92 9.71
N ILE A 77 8.01 15.73 9.60
CA ILE A 77 7.33 15.99 8.33
C ILE A 77 8.24 16.77 7.38
N TYR A 78 8.33 16.32 6.12
CA TYR A 78 9.14 16.99 5.09
C TYR A 78 8.46 16.98 3.71
N THR A 79 9.02 17.71 2.74
CA THR A 79 8.52 17.70 1.35
C THR A 79 9.59 17.24 0.35
N ARG A 80 9.18 16.59 -0.74
CA ARG A 80 10.03 16.22 -1.89
C ARG A 80 9.34 16.50 -3.23
N GLU A 81 10.15 16.65 -4.28
CA GLU A 81 9.65 16.87 -5.64
C GLU A 81 9.16 15.57 -6.28
N GLN A 82 9.90 14.48 -6.04
CA GLN A 82 9.57 13.16 -6.55
C GLN A 82 8.80 12.37 -5.49
N CYS A 83 7.82 11.60 -5.96
CA CYS A 83 7.27 10.49 -5.21
C CYS A 83 8.31 9.35 -5.13
N TYR A 84 8.16 8.46 -4.15
CA TYR A 84 8.76 7.13 -4.17
C TYR A 84 8.75 6.56 -5.60
N GLY A 85 9.93 6.26 -6.13
CA GLY A 85 10.07 5.51 -7.37
C GLY A 85 9.79 4.03 -7.14
N LEU A 86 9.77 3.23 -8.21
CA LEU A 86 9.74 1.75 -8.14
C LEU A 86 10.81 1.14 -7.18
N VAL A 87 11.83 1.92 -6.83
CA VAL A 87 12.99 1.55 -6.02
C VAL A 87 12.70 1.62 -4.51
N GLU A 88 11.65 2.31 -4.07
CA GLU A 88 11.30 2.50 -2.64
C GLU A 88 9.95 1.86 -2.29
N ARG A 89 9.62 0.71 -2.90
CA ARG A 89 8.41 -0.08 -2.56
C ARG A 89 8.56 -0.72 -1.19
N HIS A 90 7.49 -0.70 -0.40
CA HIS A 90 7.45 -1.40 0.87
C HIS A 90 7.52 -2.93 0.65
N PRO A 91 8.28 -3.69 1.46
CA PRO A 91 8.45 -5.14 1.28
C PRO A 91 7.15 -5.94 1.30
N MET A 92 6.11 -5.42 1.96
CA MET A 92 4.81 -6.07 2.22
C MET A 92 3.67 -5.54 1.32
N GLU A 93 3.99 -4.86 0.21
CA GLU A 93 2.97 -4.40 -0.75
C GLU A 93 2.36 -5.59 -1.54
N PRO A 94 1.04 -5.60 -1.82
CA PRO A 94 0.43 -6.61 -2.69
C PRO A 94 0.99 -6.58 -4.13
N TRP A 95 1.48 -7.72 -4.63
CA TRP A 95 2.19 -7.76 -5.93
C TRP A 95 1.30 -7.96 -7.16
N ILE A 96 0.15 -8.58 -6.97
CA ILE A 96 -0.72 -9.07 -8.05
C ILE A 96 -2.00 -8.23 -8.14
N HIS A 97 -2.47 -7.73 -7.00
CA HIS A 97 -3.65 -6.91 -6.92
C HIS A 97 -3.30 -5.46 -7.21
N PHE A 98 -4.19 -4.75 -7.90
CA PHE A 98 -4.02 -3.31 -8.03
C PHE A 98 -4.24 -2.67 -6.66
N HIS A 99 -3.32 -1.78 -6.30
CA HIS A 99 -3.44 -0.93 -5.12
C HIS A 99 -2.89 0.46 -5.44
N ILE A 100 -3.37 1.45 -4.70
CA ILE A 100 -2.80 2.79 -4.74
C ILE A 100 -1.47 2.80 -3.96
N PRO A 101 -0.57 3.76 -4.21
CA PRO A 101 0.72 3.79 -3.54
C PRO A 101 0.64 3.92 -2.02
N PHE A 102 -0.43 4.54 -1.49
CA PHE A 102 -0.61 4.76 -0.06
C PHE A 102 -2.08 5.00 0.30
N GLY A 103 -2.57 4.42 1.40
CA GLY A 103 -3.91 4.66 1.96
C GLY A 103 -4.96 3.61 1.57
N LYS A 104 -6.18 4.08 1.27
CA LYS A 104 -7.34 3.26 0.82
C LYS A 104 -8.03 3.83 -0.40
N ILE A 105 -8.51 2.92 -1.23
CA ILE A 105 -9.49 3.19 -2.28
C ILE A 105 -10.86 3.25 -1.62
N LEU A 106 -11.51 4.41 -1.62
CA LEU A 106 -12.85 4.57 -1.02
C LEU A 106 -13.95 4.04 -1.93
N SER A 107 -13.80 4.19 -3.24
CA SER A 107 -14.72 3.63 -4.24
C SER A 107 -14.15 3.77 -5.64
N VAL A 108 -14.58 2.89 -6.54
CA VAL A 108 -14.32 3.04 -7.97
C VAL A 108 -15.41 3.92 -8.58
N LYS A 109 -15.06 5.14 -8.98
CA LYS A 109 -16.01 6.11 -9.52
C LYS A 109 -16.37 5.85 -10.97
N SER A 110 -15.46 5.26 -11.75
CA SER A 110 -15.65 5.02 -13.18
C SER A 110 -14.73 3.92 -13.67
N LEU A 111 -15.18 3.13 -14.63
CA LEU A 111 -14.36 2.21 -15.40
C LEU A 111 -14.94 2.10 -16.82
N TYR A 112 -14.16 2.42 -17.84
CA TYR A 112 -14.58 2.29 -19.24
C TYR A 112 -13.40 2.16 -20.20
N GLN A 113 -13.66 1.66 -21.41
CA GLN A 113 -12.70 1.66 -22.51
C GLN A 113 -12.86 2.92 -23.36
N ASP A 114 -11.76 3.64 -23.59
CA ASP A 114 -11.73 4.87 -24.38
C ASP A 114 -11.72 4.60 -25.90
N GLY A 115 -11.81 5.69 -26.68
CA GLY A 115 -11.83 5.62 -28.14
C GLY A 115 -10.58 4.97 -28.75
N LYS A 116 -9.46 4.91 -28.03
CA LYS A 116 -8.18 4.30 -28.45
C LYS A 116 -7.99 2.88 -27.91
N GLU A 117 -9.03 2.29 -27.33
CA GLU A 117 -9.02 0.94 -26.74
C GLU A 117 -8.26 0.83 -25.42
N ASN A 118 -7.86 1.95 -24.81
CA ASN A 118 -7.29 1.96 -23.48
C ASN A 118 -8.38 1.99 -22.43
N TRP A 119 -8.18 1.25 -21.34
CA TRP A 119 -9.03 1.31 -20.17
C TRP A 119 -8.71 2.53 -19.33
N ARG A 120 -9.76 3.18 -18.85
CA ARG A 120 -9.74 4.36 -17.98
C ARG A 120 -10.47 4.01 -16.70
N MET A 121 -9.83 4.23 -15.56
CA MET A 121 -10.41 4.01 -14.24
C MET A 121 -10.27 5.27 -13.41
N TYR A 122 -11.35 5.68 -12.75
CA TYR A 122 -11.35 6.82 -11.84
C TYR A 122 -11.60 6.31 -10.43
N LEU A 123 -10.66 6.55 -9.53
CA LEU A 123 -10.72 6.11 -8.14
C LEU A 123 -10.93 7.30 -7.23
N LEU A 124 -11.83 7.18 -6.26
CA LEU A 124 -11.82 8.07 -5.11
C LEU A 124 -10.91 7.46 -4.05
N GLU A 125 -9.84 8.16 -3.72
CA GLU A 125 -8.78 7.69 -2.84
C GLU A 125 -8.72 8.52 -1.57
N ASP A 126 -8.45 7.86 -0.45
CA ASP A 126 -8.05 8.49 0.80
C ASP A 126 -6.60 8.11 1.09
N PHE A 127 -5.73 9.10 1.15
CA PHE A 127 -4.32 8.92 1.46
C PHE A 127 -4.09 8.62 2.96
N SER A 128 -5.13 8.59 3.80
CA SER A 128 -4.99 8.25 5.21
C SER A 128 -4.94 6.73 5.44
N MET A 129 -3.99 6.29 6.28
CA MET A 129 -3.97 4.94 6.87
C MET A 129 -4.92 4.81 8.08
N GLY A 130 -5.61 5.90 8.40
CA GLY A 130 -6.49 6.00 9.54
C GLY A 130 -7.83 5.32 9.33
N LEU A 131 -8.53 5.11 10.45
CA LEU A 131 -9.87 4.53 10.46
C LEU A 131 -10.92 5.53 9.95
N GLN A 132 -10.72 6.83 10.17
CA GLN A 132 -11.63 7.86 9.70
C GLN A 132 -11.51 8.02 8.18
N SER A 133 -12.64 8.25 7.53
CA SER A 133 -12.67 8.54 6.10
C SER A 133 -12.56 10.03 5.88
N ASN A 134 -11.57 10.43 5.09
CA ASN A 134 -11.48 11.79 4.58
C ASN A 134 -12.36 11.96 3.36
N LYS A 135 -12.50 13.22 2.90
CA LYS A 135 -13.21 13.55 1.65
C LYS A 135 -12.63 12.80 0.43
N GLY A 136 -11.35 12.44 0.51
CA GLY A 136 -10.61 11.78 -0.56
C GLY A 136 -10.32 12.70 -1.75
N MET A 137 -9.59 12.17 -2.72
CA MET A 137 -9.28 12.82 -4.00
C MET A 137 -9.53 11.83 -5.13
N ILE A 138 -10.02 12.35 -6.26
CA ILE A 138 -10.24 11.52 -7.44
C ILE A 138 -8.92 11.47 -8.23
N ARG A 139 -8.50 10.26 -8.62
CA ARG A 139 -7.35 10.03 -9.51
C ARG A 139 -7.78 9.20 -10.72
N GLU A 140 -7.12 9.45 -11.84
CA GLU A 140 -7.29 8.70 -13.08
C GLU A 140 -6.14 7.70 -13.26
N TYR A 141 -6.49 6.49 -13.70
CA TYR A 141 -5.58 5.44 -14.10
C TYR A 141 -5.88 4.98 -15.52
N GLU A 142 -4.84 4.66 -16.27
CA GLU A 142 -4.93 4.07 -17.60
C GLU A 142 -4.29 2.68 -17.64
N SER A 143 -4.87 1.79 -18.44
CA SER A 143 -4.36 0.44 -18.69
C SER A 143 -4.64 0.01 -20.12
N GLU A 144 -3.70 -0.69 -20.74
CA GLU A 144 -3.92 -1.31 -22.06
C GLU A 144 -4.60 -2.69 -21.93
N ASP A 145 -4.54 -3.31 -20.74
CA ASP A 145 -4.80 -4.74 -20.57
C ASP A 145 -5.60 -5.09 -19.30
N LEU A 146 -6.16 -4.10 -18.61
CA LEU A 146 -6.88 -4.19 -17.33
C LEU A 146 -6.04 -4.66 -16.13
N TYR A 147 -4.78 -5.03 -16.34
CA TYR A 147 -3.93 -5.62 -15.32
C TYR A 147 -2.83 -4.64 -14.89
N TYR A 148 -2.09 -4.08 -15.84
CA TYR A 148 -1.09 -3.05 -15.56
C TYR A 148 -1.74 -1.67 -15.64
N TRP A 149 -1.77 -0.98 -14.51
CA TRP A 149 -2.34 0.36 -14.41
C TRP A 149 -1.26 1.40 -14.19
N LYS A 150 -1.46 2.57 -14.79
CA LYS A 150 -0.59 3.73 -14.66
C LYS A 150 -1.41 4.95 -14.29
N GLU A 151 -0.96 5.68 -13.28
CA GLU A 151 -1.59 6.95 -12.88
C GLU A 151 -1.43 8.01 -13.98
N VAL A 152 -2.52 8.73 -14.28
CA VAL A 152 -2.57 9.83 -15.24
C VAL A 152 -2.66 11.14 -14.45
N GLY A 153 -1.54 11.87 -14.36
CA GLY A 153 -1.41 13.10 -13.55
C GLY A 153 -2.08 14.35 -14.14
N LYS A 154 -3.30 14.26 -14.66
CA LYS A 154 -4.04 15.40 -15.25
C LYS A 154 -5.17 15.89 -14.33
N GLU A 155 -5.52 17.16 -14.45
CA GLU A 155 -6.74 17.70 -13.82
C GLU A 155 -7.98 16.99 -14.38
N ILE A 156 -8.78 16.45 -13.47
CA ILE A 156 -9.98 15.68 -13.80
C ILE A 156 -11.15 16.65 -13.87
N SER A 157 -11.63 16.93 -15.07
CA SER A 157 -12.78 17.82 -15.26
C SER A 157 -14.11 17.07 -15.34
N ASP A 158 -14.13 15.85 -15.89
CA ASP A 158 -15.35 15.05 -16.10
C ASP A 158 -15.05 13.54 -16.19
N PHE A 159 -15.87 12.70 -15.57
CA PHE A 159 -15.83 11.24 -15.75
C PHE A 159 -17.25 10.64 -15.65
N ARG A 160 -17.44 9.45 -16.24
CA ARG A 160 -18.73 8.74 -16.22
C ARG A 160 -18.85 7.93 -14.93
N ILE A 161 -20.00 7.95 -14.26
CA ILE A 161 -20.17 7.15 -13.03
C ILE A 161 -20.24 5.66 -13.40
N ALA A 162 -19.51 4.81 -12.68
CA ALA A 162 -19.56 3.36 -12.83
C ALA A 162 -20.92 2.80 -12.36
N ASP A 163 -21.41 1.77 -13.04
CA ASP A 163 -22.56 1.01 -12.58
C ASP A 163 -22.11 0.04 -11.49
N ASN A 164 -22.49 0.36 -10.25
CA ASN A 164 -22.25 -0.51 -9.10
C ASN A 164 -23.39 -1.50 -8.95
N THR A 165 -23.04 -2.76 -8.69
CA THR A 165 -24.04 -3.81 -8.45
C THR A 165 -23.94 -4.31 -7.02
N GLU A 166 -25.05 -4.29 -6.28
CA GLU A 166 -25.12 -4.87 -4.91
C GLU A 166 -25.06 -6.40 -4.92
N ASN A 167 -25.30 -7.05 -6.06
CA ASN A 167 -25.18 -8.50 -6.22
C ASN A 167 -23.77 -8.89 -6.68
N PHE A 168 -22.94 -9.23 -5.68
CA PHE A 168 -21.57 -9.68 -5.89
C PHE A 168 -21.54 -11.10 -6.48
N PRO A 169 -20.89 -11.33 -7.62
CA PRO A 169 -20.66 -12.68 -8.14
C PRO A 169 -19.52 -13.40 -7.39
N LEU A 170 -18.97 -12.79 -6.33
CA LEU A 170 -17.82 -13.22 -5.57
C LEU A 170 -18.18 -13.30 -4.07
N VAL A 171 -17.57 -14.24 -3.36
CA VAL A 171 -17.73 -14.43 -1.91
C VAL A 171 -16.42 -14.05 -1.23
N GLY A 172 -16.50 -13.36 -0.09
CA GLY A 172 -15.34 -12.98 0.72
C GLY A 172 -15.41 -11.53 1.21
N ASP A 173 -14.25 -10.93 1.44
CA ASP A 173 -14.10 -9.54 1.89
C ASP A 173 -14.26 -8.56 0.74
N VAL A 174 -15.43 -8.58 0.09
CA VAL A 174 -15.80 -7.68 -1.00
C VAL A 174 -16.66 -6.54 -0.46
N GLU A 175 -16.33 -5.31 -0.84
CA GLU A 175 -17.07 -4.09 -0.48
C GLU A 175 -17.82 -3.51 -1.69
N GLU A 176 -17.21 -3.52 -2.87
CA GLU A 176 -17.79 -3.02 -4.12
C GLU A 176 -17.46 -3.98 -5.26
N PHE A 177 -18.34 -4.08 -6.25
CA PHE A 177 -18.06 -4.79 -7.49
C PHE A 177 -18.50 -3.97 -8.68
N ILE A 178 -17.56 -3.78 -9.59
CA ILE A 178 -17.67 -2.88 -10.73
C ILE A 178 -17.60 -3.71 -11.99
N ARG A 179 -18.42 -3.34 -12.97
CA ARG A 179 -18.44 -3.94 -14.29
C ARG A 179 -18.14 -2.90 -15.36
N ALA A 180 -17.44 -3.32 -16.40
CA ALA A 180 -17.28 -2.52 -17.60
C ALA A 180 -17.28 -3.43 -18.82
N THR A 181 -17.86 -2.94 -19.91
CA THR A 181 -17.94 -3.66 -21.17
C THR A 181 -16.99 -3.03 -22.18
N ASP A 182 -16.23 -3.85 -22.89
CA ASP A 182 -15.37 -3.38 -23.97
C ASP A 182 -16.18 -3.07 -25.24
N LYS A 183 -15.50 -2.54 -26.27
CA LYS A 183 -16.14 -2.24 -27.56
C LYS A 183 -16.72 -3.47 -28.28
N ASN A 184 -16.23 -4.67 -27.97
CA ASN A 184 -16.68 -5.92 -28.57
C ASN A 184 -17.87 -6.54 -27.83
N GLY A 185 -18.26 -5.97 -26.69
CA GLY A 185 -19.35 -6.49 -25.85
C GLY A 185 -18.89 -7.46 -24.75
N ASP A 186 -17.59 -7.72 -24.61
CA ASP A 186 -17.07 -8.55 -23.52
C ASP A 186 -17.14 -7.75 -22.21
N THR A 187 -17.70 -8.35 -21.16
CA THR A 187 -17.85 -7.71 -19.85
C THR A 187 -16.74 -8.16 -18.91
N TYR A 188 -16.13 -7.20 -18.24
CA TYR A 188 -15.09 -7.39 -17.25
C TYR A 188 -15.57 -6.89 -15.89
N GLY A 189 -15.01 -7.42 -14.81
CA GLY A 189 -15.33 -6.96 -13.47
C GLY A 189 -14.15 -6.98 -12.51
N PHE A 190 -14.27 -6.11 -11.50
CA PHE A 190 -13.33 -5.93 -10.41
C PHE A 190 -14.09 -5.92 -9.09
N ALA A 191 -13.51 -6.53 -8.06
CA ALA A 191 -13.97 -6.38 -6.69
C ALA A 191 -13.04 -5.44 -5.93
N LEU A 192 -13.59 -4.45 -5.25
CA LEU A 192 -12.89 -3.72 -4.19
C LEU A 192 -12.96 -4.54 -2.91
N SER A 193 -11.82 -4.79 -2.28
CA SER A 193 -11.80 -5.46 -1.00
C SER A 193 -12.29 -4.54 0.12
N LYS A 194 -12.82 -5.14 1.19
CA LYS A 194 -12.95 -4.43 2.47
C LYS A 194 -11.58 -3.93 2.95
N THR A 195 -11.60 -2.94 3.82
CA THR A 195 -10.38 -2.46 4.48
C THR A 195 -9.76 -3.56 5.35
N PHE A 196 -8.47 -3.82 5.15
CA PHE A 196 -7.62 -4.69 5.96
C PHE A 196 -6.43 -3.92 6.52
N ARG A 197 -5.68 -4.56 7.43
CA ARG A 197 -4.39 -4.08 7.91
C ARG A 197 -3.35 -5.16 7.71
N LEU A 198 -2.27 -4.80 7.02
CA LEU A 198 -1.07 -5.61 6.91
C LEU A 198 0.05 -4.82 7.58
N GLU A 199 0.73 -5.44 8.54
CA GLU A 199 1.83 -4.82 9.27
C GLU A 199 2.90 -4.33 8.28
N GLN A 200 3.38 -3.10 8.45
CA GLN A 200 4.37 -2.47 7.56
C GLN A 200 3.91 -2.28 6.10
N SER A 201 2.60 -2.38 5.85
CA SER A 201 2.02 -2.15 4.52
C SER A 201 1.40 -0.76 4.44
N PRO A 202 1.76 0.07 3.45
CA PRO A 202 1.15 1.38 3.23
C PRO A 202 -0.25 1.31 2.60
N VAL A 203 -0.83 0.11 2.47
CA VAL A 203 -2.06 -0.14 1.74
C VAL A 203 -3.06 -0.82 2.67
N THR A 204 -4.31 -0.35 2.61
CA THR A 204 -5.37 -0.89 3.47
C THR A 204 -6.53 -1.52 2.70
N ASN A 205 -6.52 -1.49 1.37
CA ASN A 205 -7.38 -2.31 0.53
C ASN A 205 -6.83 -2.43 -0.90
N VAL A 206 -7.41 -3.32 -1.68
CA VAL A 206 -6.99 -3.59 -3.05
C VAL A 206 -8.17 -3.78 -3.99
N LEU A 207 -7.91 -3.61 -5.29
CA LEU A 207 -8.78 -4.13 -6.33
C LEU A 207 -8.34 -5.55 -6.69
N SER A 208 -9.34 -6.43 -6.85
CA SER A 208 -9.13 -7.80 -7.30
C SER A 208 -8.45 -7.81 -8.66
N ILE A 209 -7.84 -8.95 -8.98
CA ILE A 209 -7.48 -9.24 -10.36
C ILE A 209 -8.75 -9.14 -11.23
N PRO A 210 -8.69 -8.52 -12.42
CA PRO A 210 -9.82 -8.49 -13.34
C PRO A 210 -10.31 -9.88 -13.71
N ILE A 211 -11.62 -10.01 -13.82
CA ILE A 211 -12.30 -11.20 -14.34
C ILE A 211 -13.14 -10.85 -15.56
N ASN A 212 -13.30 -11.81 -16.47
CA ASN A 212 -14.26 -11.75 -17.56
C ASN A 212 -15.56 -12.44 -17.13
N ILE A 213 -16.70 -11.81 -17.44
CA ILE A 213 -18.05 -12.24 -17.11
C ILE A 213 -18.81 -12.53 -18.41
N ASN A 214 -19.08 -13.81 -18.66
CA ASN A 214 -19.83 -14.28 -19.82
C ASN A 214 -21.10 -14.99 -19.35
N GLY A 215 -22.22 -14.26 -19.31
CA GLY A 215 -23.46 -14.73 -18.71
C GLY A 215 -23.26 -15.05 -17.23
N ASN A 216 -23.45 -16.32 -16.83
CA ASN A 216 -23.25 -16.79 -15.45
C ASN A 216 -21.83 -17.37 -15.21
N LYS A 217 -20.92 -17.30 -16.18
CA LYS A 217 -19.56 -17.82 -16.03
C LYS A 217 -18.57 -16.71 -15.76
N ILE A 218 -17.72 -16.92 -14.76
CA ILE A 218 -16.59 -16.06 -14.42
C ILE A 218 -15.32 -16.76 -14.88
N GLN A 219 -14.46 -16.05 -15.61
CA GLN A 219 -13.18 -16.56 -16.08
C GLN A 219 -12.06 -15.55 -15.84
N PRO A 220 -10.81 -15.99 -15.64
CA PRO A 220 -9.66 -15.10 -15.66
C PRO A 220 -9.56 -14.38 -17.01
N ILE A 221 -9.11 -13.11 -17.02
CA ILE A 221 -8.81 -12.42 -18.28
C ILE A 221 -7.69 -13.14 -19.05
N LYS A 222 -7.62 -12.92 -20.36
CA LYS A 222 -6.71 -13.66 -21.27
C LYS A 222 -5.25 -13.43 -20.91
N GLU A 223 -4.94 -12.26 -20.39
CA GLU A 223 -3.63 -11.75 -20.00
C GLU A 223 -3.04 -12.58 -18.85
N LEU A 224 -3.89 -13.00 -17.90
CA LEU A 224 -3.45 -13.84 -16.77
C LEU A 224 -2.96 -15.21 -17.21
N LYS A 225 -3.38 -15.71 -18.37
CA LYS A 225 -2.85 -16.96 -18.94
C LYS A 225 -1.36 -16.86 -19.28
N ARG A 226 -0.81 -15.64 -19.35
CA ARG A 226 0.63 -15.39 -19.57
C ARG A 226 1.43 -15.37 -18.28
N LEU A 227 0.79 -15.30 -17.11
CA LEU A 227 1.49 -15.36 -15.83
C LEU A 227 2.03 -16.76 -15.58
N ARG A 228 3.32 -16.85 -15.28
CA ARG A 228 3.93 -18.08 -14.77
C ARG A 228 3.74 -18.10 -13.25
N VAL A 229 2.91 -19.02 -12.78
CA VAL A 229 2.74 -19.26 -11.34
C VAL A 229 3.63 -20.41 -10.89
N TRP A 230 4.33 -20.22 -9.78
CA TRP A 230 5.05 -21.30 -9.11
C TRP A 230 4.10 -21.96 -8.12
N LYS A 231 3.90 -23.26 -8.27
CA LYS A 231 3.19 -24.05 -7.27
C LYS A 231 4.20 -24.47 -6.19
N ARG A 232 4.02 -24.00 -4.96
CA ARG A 232 4.78 -24.49 -3.81
C ARG A 232 3.98 -25.61 -3.16
N ASP A 233 4.53 -26.81 -3.23
CA ASP A 233 3.99 -27.98 -2.53
C ASP A 233 4.76 -28.15 -1.22
N TRP A 234 4.04 -28.15 -0.10
CA TRP A 234 4.61 -28.40 1.22
C TRP A 234 4.46 -29.88 1.55
N TYR A 235 5.53 -30.49 2.05
CA TYR A 235 5.49 -31.84 2.58
C TYR A 235 6.13 -31.85 3.97
N LEU A 236 5.47 -32.54 4.90
CA LEU A 236 6.06 -32.83 6.19
C LEU A 236 7.00 -34.03 5.99
N LYS A 237 8.30 -33.84 6.19
CA LYS A 237 9.26 -34.94 6.22
C LYS A 237 9.82 -35.05 7.63
N GLU A 238 9.69 -36.24 8.21
CA GLU A 238 10.35 -36.56 9.47
C GLU A 238 11.87 -36.55 9.25
N ILE A 239 12.59 -35.82 10.10
CA ILE A 239 14.05 -35.77 10.04
C ILE A 239 14.56 -36.99 10.83
N GLU A 240 15.07 -38.00 10.13
CA GLU A 240 15.58 -39.24 10.75
C GLU A 240 16.88 -39.07 11.53
N LYS A 241 17.63 -37.98 11.28
CA LYS A 241 18.90 -37.68 11.97
C LYS A 241 18.71 -36.61 13.02
N GLU A 242 19.13 -36.90 14.24
CA GLU A 242 19.23 -35.88 15.28
C GLU A 242 20.23 -34.80 14.83
N PHE A 243 19.81 -33.54 14.90
CA PHE A 243 20.71 -32.40 14.79
C PHE A 243 20.70 -31.65 16.11
N TYR A 244 21.88 -31.17 16.50
CA TYR A 244 22.07 -30.39 17.71
C TYR A 244 22.42 -28.97 17.29
N PHE A 245 21.57 -28.02 17.65
CA PHE A 245 21.83 -26.59 17.48
C PHE A 245 21.88 -25.93 18.84
N GLU A 246 22.98 -25.24 19.15
CA GLU A 246 23.12 -24.56 20.44
C GLU A 246 22.46 -23.18 20.35
N CYS A 247 21.30 -23.02 20.99
CA CYS A 247 20.51 -21.79 21.01
C CYS A 247 21.14 -20.70 21.90
N ARG A 248 22.38 -20.32 21.59
CA ARG A 248 23.16 -19.32 22.32
C ARG A 248 23.97 -18.48 21.34
N PHE A 249 23.78 -17.16 21.36
CA PHE A 249 24.45 -16.22 20.46
C PHE A 249 24.64 -14.86 21.14
N GLN A 250 25.41 -13.98 20.51
CA GLN A 250 25.59 -12.59 20.92
C GLN A 250 25.10 -11.63 19.85
N ILE A 251 24.95 -10.36 20.21
CA ILE A 251 24.58 -9.29 19.28
C ILE A 251 25.62 -8.17 19.37
N GLU A 252 26.19 -7.75 18.23
CA GLU A 252 27.16 -6.65 18.17
C GLU A 252 26.99 -5.74 16.95
N PRO A 253 27.17 -4.41 17.11
CA PRO A 253 26.88 -3.64 18.33
C PRO A 253 25.38 -3.67 18.65
N GLY A 254 25.02 -3.83 19.94
CA GLY A 254 23.65 -3.86 20.46
C GLY A 254 22.81 -2.59 20.29
N GLU A 255 23.22 -1.69 19.40
CA GLU A 255 22.55 -0.44 19.06
C GLU A 255 22.08 -0.47 17.60
N TRP A 256 20.78 -0.24 17.41
CA TRP A 256 20.20 -0.09 16.08
C TRP A 256 20.78 1.14 15.38
N PRO A 257 21.07 1.10 14.06
CA PRO A 257 20.80 0.03 13.10
C PRO A 257 21.95 -0.98 12.89
N GLY A 258 22.98 -0.99 13.74
CA GLY A 258 24.21 -1.78 13.54
C GLY A 258 24.19 -3.21 14.06
N ILE A 259 23.06 -3.71 14.54
CA ILE A 259 22.94 -5.02 15.22
C ILE A 259 23.27 -6.17 14.25
N THR A 260 24.34 -6.92 14.57
CA THR A 260 24.72 -8.16 13.91
C THR A 260 24.64 -9.33 14.89
N ILE A 261 24.09 -10.47 14.47
CA ILE A 261 24.12 -11.69 15.27
C ILE A 261 25.51 -12.33 15.10
N VAL A 262 26.21 -12.55 16.21
CA VAL A 262 27.55 -13.15 16.23
C VAL A 262 27.60 -14.38 17.12
N ASP A 263 28.61 -15.21 16.91
CA ASP A 263 28.80 -16.43 17.69
C ASP A 263 28.94 -16.15 19.19
N LYS A 264 28.46 -17.08 20.02
CA LYS A 264 28.56 -17.01 21.48
C LYS A 264 30.01 -16.88 21.98
N ALA A 265 30.25 -15.95 22.90
CA ALA A 265 31.55 -15.82 23.58
C ALA A 265 31.61 -16.61 24.91
N ARG A 266 30.55 -17.35 25.26
CA ARG A 266 30.38 -18.10 26.52
C ARG A 266 30.35 -17.21 27.77
N THR A 267 29.96 -15.94 27.64
CA THR A 267 29.85 -15.01 28.77
C THR A 267 28.42 -14.95 29.34
N MET A 268 28.23 -14.24 30.44
CA MET A 268 26.90 -13.97 31.01
C MET A 268 26.03 -13.09 30.12
N GLU A 269 26.60 -12.47 29.10
CA GLU A 269 25.93 -11.56 28.17
C GLU A 269 25.36 -12.29 26.93
N ASP A 270 25.66 -13.58 26.78
CA ASP A 270 25.09 -14.39 25.71
C ASP A 270 23.58 -14.55 25.88
N ILE A 271 22.84 -14.32 24.80
CA ILE A 271 21.39 -14.50 24.76
C ILE A 271 21.09 -16.00 24.62
N ARG A 272 20.16 -16.50 25.42
CA ARG A 272 19.64 -17.87 25.36
C ARG A 272 18.19 -17.85 24.92
N ALA A 273 17.86 -18.53 23.84
CA ALA A 273 16.49 -18.62 23.33
C ALA A 273 15.88 -19.99 23.68
N GLY A 274 14.63 -20.00 24.17
CA GLY A 274 13.88 -21.24 24.44
C GLY A 274 13.19 -21.83 23.20
N VAL A 275 13.04 -21.03 22.15
CA VAL A 275 12.47 -21.41 20.84
C VAL A 275 13.24 -20.65 19.78
N ILE A 276 13.60 -21.31 18.68
CA ILE A 276 14.21 -20.68 17.51
C ILE A 276 13.51 -21.17 16.24
N GLU A 277 13.50 -20.31 15.22
CA GLU A 277 13.15 -20.66 13.85
C GLU A 277 14.46 -20.73 13.04
N VAL A 278 14.66 -21.82 12.30
CA VAL A 278 15.89 -22.07 11.54
C VAL A 278 15.51 -22.30 10.09
N GLU A 279 16.11 -21.52 9.18
CA GLU A 279 16.08 -21.81 7.75
C GLU A 279 17.17 -22.83 7.45
N LEU A 280 16.78 -24.04 7.06
CA LEU A 280 17.69 -25.10 6.63
C LEU A 280 17.73 -25.16 5.11
N GLU A 281 18.82 -24.73 4.52
CA GLU A 281 19.07 -24.94 3.09
C GLU A 281 19.55 -26.38 2.87
N ILE A 282 18.64 -27.26 2.45
CA ILE A 282 18.97 -28.65 2.12
C ILE A 282 19.47 -28.67 0.68
N LEU A 283 20.77 -28.86 0.48
CA LEU A 283 21.36 -29.21 -0.81
C LEU A 283 20.87 -30.60 -1.21
N VAL A 284 19.72 -30.65 -1.89
CA VAL A 284 19.27 -31.85 -2.59
C VAL A 284 20.13 -31.96 -3.84
N GLY A 285 20.93 -33.03 -3.93
CA GLY A 285 21.96 -33.20 -4.95
C GLY A 285 21.49 -32.89 -6.37
N MET A 286 22.39 -32.33 -7.17
CA MET A 286 22.22 -32.26 -8.62
C MET A 286 21.98 -33.69 -9.13
N GLU A 287 20.90 -33.91 -9.87
CA GLU A 287 20.70 -35.14 -10.64
C GLU A 287 21.94 -35.39 -11.51
N GLU A 288 22.52 -36.60 -11.42
CA GLU A 288 23.46 -37.13 -12.43
C GLU A 288 22.72 -37.43 -13.74
#